data_AF-A0A1G7ZVS7-F1
#
_entry.id   AF-A0A1G7ZVS7-F1
#
_cell.length_a   1.000
_cell.length_b   1.000
_cell.length_c   1.000
_cell.angle_alpha   90.00
_cell.angle_beta   90.00
_cell.angle_gamma   90.00
#
_symmetry.space_group_name_H-M   'P 1'
#
loop_
_entity.id
_entity.type
_entity.pdbx_description
1 polymer ?
#
loop_
_entity_poly.entity_id
_entity_poly.type
_entity_poly.pdbx_seq_one_letter_code
_entity_poly.pdbx_strand_id
1 'polypeptide(L)'
;MKKFIYTLALVFSLGISFNSVQAADKPAKNPTELTAEQAVKLERIKTRVEEIRDMDKSNLTRAERKALRSELRELKGQARAVSGGVYLSVGAIIIIILLLILIL
;
A
#
# COMPACT_ATOMS: atom_id res chain seq x y z
N MET A 1 -2.00 36.15 22.26
CA MET A 1 -1.55 34.73 22.22
C MET A 1 -2.49 33.76 22.95
N LYS A 2 -3.10 34.10 24.10
CA LYS A 2 -4.05 33.19 24.78
C LYS A 2 -5.32 32.87 23.97
N LYS A 3 -5.88 33.86 23.25
CA LYS A 3 -7.07 33.68 22.40
C LYS A 3 -6.83 32.76 21.20
N PHE A 4 -5.61 32.77 20.65
CA PHE A 4 -5.20 31.90 19.55
C PHE A 4 -5.09 30.43 20.00
N ILE A 5 -4.65 30.21 21.25
CA ILE A 5 -4.59 28.89 21.88
C ILE A 5 -6.01 28.35 22.12
N TYR A 6 -6.95 29.19 22.57
CA TYR A 6 -8.35 28.78 22.75
C TYR A 6 -9.08 28.51 21.43
N THR A 7 -8.79 29.29 20.37
CA THR A 7 -9.33 29.00 19.03
C THR A 7 -8.74 27.74 18.42
N LEU A 8 -7.45 27.46 18.65
CA LEU A 8 -6.81 26.21 18.20
C LEU A 8 -7.37 24.99 18.96
N ALA A 9 -7.63 25.12 20.27
CA ALA A 9 -8.27 24.08 21.08
C ALA A 9 -9.72 23.81 20.66
N LEU A 10 -10.47 24.83 20.23
CA LEU A 10 -11.85 24.69 19.74
C LEU A 10 -11.92 24.05 18.34
N VAL A 11 -10.96 24.33 17.46
CA VAL A 11 -10.88 23.66 16.15
C VAL A 11 -10.45 22.19 16.31
N PHE A 12 -9.65 21.86 17.33
CA PHE A 12 -9.28 20.48 17.66
C PHE A 12 -10.45 19.68 18.25
N SER A 13 -11.41 20.32 18.93
CA SER A 13 -12.59 19.63 19.49
C SER A 13 -13.69 19.37 18.46
N LEU A 14 -13.79 20.16 17.38
CA LEU A 14 -14.76 19.95 16.29
C LEU A 14 -14.23 19.07 15.15
N GLY A 15 -12.92 18.85 15.05
CA GLY A 15 -12.28 18.28 13.87
C GLY A 15 -12.15 16.75 13.82
N ILE A 16 -12.67 16.01 14.80
CA ILE A 16 -12.47 14.56 14.83
C ILE A 16 -13.76 13.75 15.03
N SER A 17 -14.58 13.75 13.98
CA SER A 17 -15.38 12.57 13.68
C SER A 17 -14.43 11.48 13.16
N PHE A 18 -13.77 10.79 14.10
CA PHE A 18 -13.15 9.51 13.82
C PHE A 18 -14.27 8.56 13.40
N ASN A 19 -14.50 8.41 12.09
CA ASN A 19 -15.07 7.17 11.60
C ASN A 19 -13.99 6.12 11.87
N SER A 20 -14.14 5.40 12.99
CA SER A 20 -13.43 4.15 13.20
C SER A 20 -13.77 3.27 12.00
N VAL A 21 -12.84 3.13 11.06
CA VAL A 21 -12.88 2.02 10.11
C VAL A 21 -12.68 0.79 10.98
N GLN A 22 -13.80 0.20 11.38
CA GLN A 22 -13.81 -1.12 11.96
C GLN A 22 -13.39 -2.03 10.81
N ALA A 23 -12.11 -2.41 10.81
CA ALA A 23 -11.72 -3.62 10.12
C ALA A 23 -12.57 -4.71 10.78
N ALA A 24 -13.66 -5.10 10.13
CA ALA A 24 -14.41 -6.25 10.55
C ALA A 24 -13.39 -7.39 10.55
N ASP A 25 -13.02 -7.85 11.74
CA ASP A 25 -12.46 -9.17 11.97
C ASP A 25 -13.55 -10.15 11.51
N LYS A 26 -13.67 -10.30 10.19
CA LYS A 26 -14.31 -11.46 9.61
C LYS A 26 -13.48 -12.61 10.16
N PRO A 27 -14.10 -13.59 10.85
CA PRO A 27 -13.38 -14.75 11.35
C PRO A 27 -12.58 -15.29 10.18
N ALA A 28 -11.27 -15.47 10.39
CA ALA A 28 -10.33 -15.90 9.38
C ALA A 28 -10.94 -17.07 8.59
N LYS A 29 -11.51 -16.74 7.43
CA LYS A 29 -11.94 -17.76 6.48
C LYS A 29 -10.63 -18.31 5.95
N ASN A 30 -10.33 -19.51 6.42
CA ASN A 30 -9.42 -20.51 5.87
C ASN A 30 -8.45 -20.00 4.78
N PRO A 31 -7.12 -20.08 4.99
CA PRO A 31 -6.15 -19.65 4.00
C PRO A 31 -6.12 -20.65 2.84
N THR A 32 -7.09 -20.66 1.93
CA THR A 32 -7.02 -21.63 0.81
C THR A 32 -7.81 -21.34 -0.46
N GLU A 33 -8.63 -20.30 -0.56
CA GLU A 33 -9.31 -20.02 -1.83
C GLU A 33 -9.15 -18.54 -2.18
N LEU A 34 -8.27 -18.26 -3.14
CA LEU A 34 -8.29 -16.97 -3.84
C LEU A 34 -9.71 -16.77 -4.36
N THR A 35 -10.31 -15.62 -4.10
CA THR A 35 -11.57 -15.30 -4.79
C THR A 35 -11.32 -15.33 -6.30
N ALA A 36 -12.33 -15.67 -7.10
CA ALA A 36 -12.17 -15.73 -8.57
C ALA A 36 -11.55 -14.44 -9.14
N GLU A 37 -11.89 -13.29 -8.56
CA GLU A 37 -11.32 -11.98 -8.90
C GLU A 37 -9.83 -11.84 -8.52
N GLN A 38 -9.43 -12.36 -7.36
CA GLN A 38 -8.03 -12.36 -6.90
C GLN A 38 -7.16 -13.28 -7.77
N ALA A 39 -7.68 -14.44 -8.17
CA ALA A 39 -7.00 -15.37 -9.06
C ALA A 39 -6.75 -14.73 -10.44
N VAL A 40 -7.78 -14.12 -11.04
CA VAL A 40 -7.66 -13.40 -12.32
C VAL A 40 -6.66 -12.25 -12.21
N LYS A 41 -6.66 -11.51 -11.10
CA LYS A 41 -5.71 -10.42 -10.88
C LYS A 41 -4.27 -10.93 -10.78
N LEU A 42 -4.05 -12.04 -10.07
CA LEU A 42 -2.73 -12.66 -9.93
C LEU A 42 -2.21 -13.19 -11.26
N GLU A 43 -3.08 -13.81 -12.05
CA GLU A 43 -2.76 -14.30 -13.39
C GLU A 43 -2.31 -13.14 -14.30
N ARG A 44 -3.06 -12.03 -14.34
CA ARG A 44 -2.66 -10.84 -15.09
C ARG A 44 -1.31 -10.29 -14.67
N ILE A 45 -1.05 -10.23 -13.36
CA ILE A 45 0.24 -9.80 -12.83
C ILE A 45 1.35 -10.74 -13.30
N LYS A 46 1.12 -12.06 -13.24
CA LYS A 46 2.07 -13.07 -13.69
C LYS A 46 2.39 -12.92 -15.17
N THR A 47 1.37 -12.84 -16.04
CA THR A 47 1.55 -12.64 -17.49
C THR A 47 2.38 -11.40 -17.77
N ARG A 48 2.09 -10.27 -17.11
CA ARG A 48 2.84 -9.04 -17.33
C ARG A 48 4.30 -9.13 -16.87
N VAL A 49 4.56 -9.82 -15.76
CA VAL A 49 5.93 -10.07 -15.29
C VAL A 49 6.70 -10.94 -16.28
N GLU A 50 6.07 -11.97 -16.84
CA GLU A 50 6.66 -12.84 -17.86
C GLU A 50 6.95 -12.07 -19.16
N GLU A 51 6.02 -11.24 -19.64
CA GLU A 51 6.24 -10.33 -20.77
C GLU A 51 7.46 -9.43 -20.53
N ILE A 52 7.53 -8.79 -19.35
CA ILE A 52 8.68 -7.94 -19.01
C ILE A 52 9.94 -8.78 -18.91
N ARG A 53 9.90 -10.01 -18.36
CA ARG A 53 11.08 -10.88 -18.26
C ARG A 53 11.64 -11.24 -19.64
N ASP A 54 10.76 -11.61 -20.56
CA ASP A 54 11.12 -12.21 -21.85
C ASP A 54 11.35 -11.15 -22.94
N MET A 55 11.00 -9.88 -22.69
CA MET A 55 11.30 -8.75 -23.57
C MET A 55 12.81 -8.48 -23.69
N ASP A 56 13.30 -8.31 -24.93
CA ASP A 56 14.67 -7.84 -25.19
C ASP A 56 14.88 -6.41 -24.68
N LYS A 57 15.91 -6.23 -23.87
CA LYS A 57 16.26 -4.96 -23.19
C LYS A 57 17.51 -4.31 -23.74
N SER A 58 18.17 -4.96 -24.71
CA SER A 58 19.45 -4.54 -25.28
C SER A 58 19.42 -3.07 -25.72
N ASN A 59 18.35 -2.68 -26.41
CA ASN A 59 18.14 -1.35 -26.98
C ASN A 59 17.45 -0.33 -26.06
N LEU A 60 17.09 -0.72 -24.83
CA LEU A 60 16.39 0.19 -23.91
C LEU A 60 17.35 1.21 -23.28
N THR A 61 16.92 2.46 -23.26
CA THR A 61 17.56 3.56 -22.54
C THR A 61 17.53 3.32 -21.03
N ARG A 62 18.38 4.05 -20.30
CA ARG A 62 18.40 3.99 -18.82
C ARG A 62 17.04 4.36 -18.20
N ALA A 63 16.31 5.29 -18.82
CA ALA A 63 15.01 5.74 -18.37
C ALA A 63 13.95 4.64 -18.53
N GLU A 64 13.88 4.00 -19.70
CA GLU A 64 12.95 2.90 -19.97
C GLU A 64 13.24 1.69 -19.07
N ARG A 65 14.51 1.33 -18.88
CA ARG A 65 14.89 0.29 -17.92
C ARG A 65 14.47 0.63 -16.49
N LYS A 66 14.50 1.92 -16.11
CA LYS A 66 14.04 2.37 -14.78
C LYS A 66 12.52 2.26 -14.67
N ALA A 67 11.78 2.63 -15.71
CA ALA A 67 10.33 2.50 -15.76
C ALA A 67 9.90 1.04 -15.57
N LEU A 68 10.52 0.10 -16.30
CA LEU A 68 10.23 -1.34 -16.16
C LEU A 68 10.54 -1.87 -14.76
N ARG A 69 11.60 -1.37 -14.11
CA ARG A 69 11.89 -1.73 -12.71
C ARG A 69 10.87 -1.16 -11.74
N SER A 70 10.32 0.03 -12.00
CA SER A 70 9.23 0.60 -11.19
C SER A 70 7.97 -0.23 -11.35
N GLU A 71 7.61 -0.55 -12.58
CA GLU A 71 6.46 -1.40 -12.91
C GLU A 71 6.56 -2.77 -12.23
N LEU A 72 7.74 -3.43 -12.29
CA LEU A 72 7.96 -4.70 -11.59
C LEU A 72 7.82 -4.58 -10.05
N ARG A 73 8.22 -3.45 -9.45
CA ARG A 73 8.05 -3.21 -8.00
C ARG A 73 6.57 -3.04 -7.64
N GLU A 74 5.81 -2.34 -8.47
CA GLU A 74 4.38 -2.18 -8.31
C GLU A 74 3.65 -3.52 -8.46
N LEU A 75 3.96 -4.30 -9.49
CA LEU A 75 3.40 -5.65 -9.72
C LEU A 75 3.71 -6.59 -8.56
N LYS A 76 4.96 -6.61 -8.07
CA LYS A 76 5.36 -7.36 -6.86
C LYS A 76 4.53 -6.95 -5.65
N GLY A 77 4.26 -5.66 -5.55
CA GLY A 77 3.47 -5.13 -4.47
C GLY A 77 2.00 -5.56 -4.53
N GLN A 78 1.39 -5.45 -5.71
CA GLN A 78 0.03 -5.91 -5.97
C GLN A 78 -0.11 -7.42 -5.70
N ALA A 79 0.87 -8.23 -6.09
CA ALA A 79 0.87 -9.68 -5.83
C ALA A 79 0.90 -9.99 -4.31
N ARG A 80 1.69 -9.26 -3.53
CA ARG A 80 1.74 -9.42 -2.07
C ARG A 80 0.42 -9.05 -1.39
N ALA A 81 -0.25 -8.01 -1.88
CA ALA A 81 -1.57 -7.63 -1.39
C ALA A 81 -2.63 -8.70 -1.69
N VAL A 82 -2.50 -9.42 -2.81
CA VAL A 82 -3.38 -10.54 -3.17
C VAL A 82 -3.15 -11.76 -2.27
N SER A 83 -1.90 -12.04 -1.85
CA SER A 83 -1.57 -13.20 -1.02
C SER A 83 -1.73 -12.97 0.50
N GLY A 84 -2.48 -11.94 0.93
CA GLY A 84 -2.68 -11.62 2.35
C GLY A 84 -1.52 -10.88 3.02
N GLY A 85 -0.56 -10.35 2.25
CA GLY A 85 0.51 -9.50 2.77
C GLY A 85 0.01 -8.07 3.03
N VAL A 86 0.38 -7.51 4.19
CA VAL A 86 0.08 -6.11 4.53
C VAL A 86 0.88 -5.17 3.62
N TYR A 87 0.16 -4.33 2.87
CA TYR A 87 0.76 -3.26 2.09
C TYR A 87 1.06 -2.06 3.01
N LEU A 88 2.31 -1.94 3.48
CA LEU A 88 2.73 -0.73 4.16
C LEU A 88 2.86 0.39 3.13
N SER A 89 1.86 1.25 3.05
CA SER A 89 1.93 2.48 2.26
C SER A 89 3.11 3.32 2.75
N VAL A 90 3.65 4.18 1.88
CA VAL A 90 4.70 5.13 2.28
C VAL A 90 4.24 5.97 3.49
N GLY A 91 2.96 6.35 3.53
CA GLY A 91 2.36 7.04 4.68
C GLY A 91 2.34 6.18 5.95
N ALA A 92 2.03 4.88 5.85
CA ALA A 92 2.05 3.98 6.99
C ALA A 92 3.47 3.77 7.55
N ILE A 93 4.48 3.70 6.67
CA ILE A 93 5.89 3.65 7.08
C ILE A 93 6.28 4.94 7.82
N ILE A 94 5.86 6.10 7.32
CA ILE A 94 6.12 7.40 7.98
C ILE A 94 5.46 7.44 9.36
N ILE A 95 4.21 7.00 9.49
CA ILE A 95 3.50 6.97 10.79
C ILE A 95 4.20 6.05 11.79
N ILE A 96 4.64 4.86 11.36
CA ILE A 96 5.41 3.93 12.22
C ILE A 96 6.71 4.57 12.70
N ILE A 97 7.43 5.25 11.82
CA ILE A 97 8.68 5.95 12.16
C ILE A 97 8.40 7.08 13.17
N LEU A 98 7.34 7.88 12.96
CA LEU A 98 6.97 8.95 13.89
C LEU A 98 6.58 8.41 15.28
N LEU A 99 5.88 7.28 15.34
CA LEU A 99 5.53 6.63 16.61
C LEU A 99 6.76 6.14 17.37
N LEU A 100 7.75 5.56 16.68
CA LEU A 100 9.00 5.12 17.31
C LEU A 100 9.79 6.30 17.90
N ILE A 101 9.76 7.47 17.25
CA ILE A 101 10.41 8.69 17.75
C ILE A 101 9.71 9.26 18.98
N LEU A 102 8.38 9.12 19.09
CA LEU A 102 7.60 9.66 20.20
C LEU A 102 7.60 8.76 21.45
N ILE A 103 7.79 7.45 21.26
CA ILE A 103 7.81 6.45 22.34
C ILE A 103 9.21 6.27 22.93
N LEU A 104 10.26 6.47 22.14
CA LEU A 104 11.67 6.44 22.59
C LEU A 104 12.05 7.74 23.31
#